data_AF-A0A3N9VKT9-F1
#
_entry.id   AF-A0A3N9VKT9-F1
#
_cell.length_a   1.000
_cell.length_b   1.000
_cell.length_c   1.000
_cell.angle_alpha   90.00
_cell.angle_beta   90.00
_cell.angle_gamma   90.00
#
_symmetry.space_group_name_H-M   'P 1'
#
loop_
_entity.id
_entity.type
_entity.pdbx_description
1 polymer ?
#
loop_
_entity_poly.entity_id
_entity_poly.type
_entity_poly.pdbx_seq_one_letter_code
_entity_poly.pdbx_strand_id
1 'polypeptide(L)'
;MSEEKHLKEQAEKAPEKTENEQASRKSLDPTIFLVVLLAILVLSISYFFVFALPAMKRDQLGLEKAKYVQEKELQQSYVQCVEDAEEEYESYIKLNGRPVEKQPGAYSAPEYIWQTADKKRNAALDQCSRQYNH
;
A
#
# COMPACT_ATOMS: atom_id res chain seq x y z
N MET A 1 51.72 -13.51 -30.18
CA MET A 1 51.48 -13.93 -28.79
C MET A 1 50.44 -15.05 -28.88
N SER A 2 50.81 -16.32 -29.08
CA SER A 2 51.52 -17.24 -28.14
C SER A 2 50.70 -17.40 -26.86
N GLU A 3 50.19 -18.55 -26.41
CA GLU A 3 50.40 -20.00 -26.63
C GLU A 3 49.05 -20.69 -26.30
N GLU A 4 48.49 -21.66 -27.03
CA GLU A 4 48.80 -23.10 -27.11
C GLU A 4 49.10 -23.87 -25.80
N LYS A 5 48.18 -24.82 -25.50
CA LYS A 5 48.42 -26.21 -25.05
C LYS A 5 48.76 -26.52 -23.58
N HIS A 6 47.95 -27.41 -23.00
CA HIS A 6 48.27 -28.70 -22.31
C HIS A 6 46.97 -29.15 -21.60
N LEU A 7 46.19 -30.18 -21.97
CA LEU A 7 46.43 -31.59 -22.31
C LEU A 7 47.15 -32.40 -21.21
N LYS A 8 46.34 -33.11 -20.39
CA LYS A 8 46.55 -34.43 -19.75
C LYS A 8 45.28 -34.74 -18.94
N GLU A 9 44.38 -35.61 -19.36
CA GLU A 9 44.53 -37.08 -19.44
C GLU A 9 45.10 -37.67 -18.15
N GLN A 10 44.19 -38.12 -17.28
CA GLN A 10 44.38 -39.34 -16.50
C GLN A 10 43.09 -40.15 -16.53
N ALA A 11 43.19 -41.26 -17.25
CA ALA A 11 42.29 -42.38 -17.19
C ALA A 11 42.42 -43.12 -15.84
N GLU A 12 41.40 -43.92 -15.57
CA GLU A 12 41.53 -45.23 -14.92
C GLU A 12 41.66 -45.26 -13.39
N LYS A 13 40.50 -45.43 -12.75
CA LYS A 13 40.30 -46.57 -11.84
C LYS A 13 38.81 -46.84 -11.64
N ALA A 14 38.30 -47.81 -12.38
CA ALA A 14 37.23 -48.66 -11.87
C ALA A 14 37.82 -49.51 -10.73
N PRO A 15 37.04 -49.72 -9.67
CA PRO A 15 36.83 -51.09 -9.24
C PRO A 15 35.36 -51.46 -9.37
N GLU A 16 35.16 -52.41 -10.25
CA GLU A 16 34.14 -53.45 -10.19
C GLU A 16 33.96 -53.96 -8.75
N LYS A 17 32.74 -53.81 -8.21
CA LYS A 17 32.07 -54.83 -7.39
C LYS A 17 30.58 -54.54 -7.33
N THR A 18 29.89 -55.25 -8.21
CA THR A 18 28.54 -55.77 -8.07
C THR A 18 28.33 -56.44 -6.70
N GLU A 19 27.05 -56.45 -6.31
CA GLU A 19 26.41 -57.32 -5.30
C GLU A 19 26.42 -56.89 -3.82
N ASN A 20 25.21 -56.95 -3.25
CA ASN A 20 24.75 -56.56 -1.90
C ASN A 20 24.38 -55.07 -1.78
N GLU A 21 23.12 -54.63 -1.78
CA GLU A 21 22.00 -55.16 -0.98
C GLU A 21 20.66 -54.93 -1.70
N GLN A 22 20.27 -55.89 -2.54
CA GLN A 22 18.87 -56.31 -2.62
C GLN A 22 18.51 -57.03 -1.32
N ALA A 23 18.42 -56.32 -0.19
CA ALA A 23 17.79 -56.81 1.04
C ALA A 23 17.43 -55.59 1.89
N SER A 24 16.32 -54.92 1.65
CA SER A 24 15.07 -55.38 2.20
C SER A 24 13.97 -54.54 1.56
N ARG A 25 13.40 -55.00 0.44
CA ARG A 25 12.02 -54.65 0.13
C ARG A 25 11.17 -55.38 1.17
N LYS A 26 11.17 -54.89 2.41
CA LYS A 26 10.03 -55.10 3.31
C LYS A 26 8.86 -54.67 2.45
N SER A 27 7.94 -55.59 2.16
CA SER A 27 6.68 -55.27 1.50
C SER A 27 6.04 -54.18 2.36
N LEU A 28 6.27 -52.92 2.00
CA LEU A 28 5.64 -51.81 2.67
C LEU A 28 4.16 -52.03 2.43
N ASP A 29 3.45 -52.27 3.51
CA ASP A 29 2.03 -52.51 3.48
C ASP A 29 1.40 -51.33 2.71
N PRO A 30 0.67 -51.58 1.60
CA PRO A 30 0.13 -50.51 0.77
C PRO A 30 -0.74 -49.53 1.57
N THR A 31 -1.28 -49.98 2.71
CA THR A 31 -1.99 -49.14 3.68
C THR A 31 -1.10 -48.06 4.33
N ILE A 32 0.16 -48.35 4.66
CA ILE A 32 1.10 -47.38 5.23
C ILE A 32 1.36 -46.25 4.24
N PHE A 33 1.51 -46.59 2.95
CA PHE A 33 1.68 -45.59 1.89
C PHE A 33 0.48 -44.65 1.77
N LEU A 34 -0.74 -45.20 1.84
CA LEU A 34 -1.98 -44.40 1.84
C LEU A 34 -2.08 -43.49 3.06
N VAL A 35 -1.73 -43.97 4.25
CA VAL A 35 -1.74 -43.17 5.48
C VAL A 35 -0.74 -42.01 5.40
N VAL A 36 0.47 -42.27 4.90
CA VAL A 36 1.49 -41.22 4.73
C VAL A 36 1.03 -40.17 3.72
N LEU A 37 0.45 -40.58 2.59
CA LEU A 37 -0.12 -39.67 1.59
C LEU A 37 -1.22 -38.79 2.20
N LEU A 38 -2.13 -39.40 2.96
CA LEU A 38 -3.22 -38.69 3.62
C LEU A 38 -2.69 -37.72 4.69
N ALA A 39 -1.68 -38.11 5.44
CA ALA A 39 -1.01 -37.23 6.42
C ALA A 39 -0.34 -36.03 5.75
N ILE A 40 0.36 -36.23 4.62
CA ILE A 40 0.96 -35.12 3.84
C ILE A 40 -0.14 -34.19 3.32
N LEU A 41 -1.25 -34.74 2.83
CA LEU A 41 -2.37 -33.96 2.31
C LEU A 41 -2.98 -33.09 3.42
N VAL A 42 -3.26 -33.67 4.59
CA VAL A 42 -3.78 -32.94 5.76
C VAL A 42 -2.80 -31.86 6.24
N LEU A 43 -1.50 -32.16 6.30
CA LEU A 43 -0.46 -31.19 6.67
C LEU A 43 -0.35 -30.04 5.66
N SER A 44 -0.50 -30.33 4.36
CA SER A 44 -0.47 -29.30 3.32
C SER A 44 -1.65 -28.33 3.46
N ILE A 45 -2.84 -28.85 3.73
CA ILE A 45 -4.05 -28.05 3.92
C ILE A 45 -3.89 -27.21 5.19
N SER A 46 -3.51 -27.82 6.32
CA SER A 46 -3.36 -27.08 7.58
C SER A 46 -2.30 -25.98 7.47
N TYR A 47 -1.17 -26.25 6.80
CA TYR A 47 -0.15 -25.24 6.50
C TYR A 47 -0.71 -24.07 5.68
N PHE A 48 -1.48 -24.34 4.63
CA PHE A 48 -2.09 -23.31 3.80
C PHE A 48 -3.02 -22.39 4.62
N PHE A 49 -3.85 -22.97 5.49
CA PHE A 49 -4.76 -22.18 6.32
C PHE A 49 -4.04 -21.36 7.41
N VAL A 50 -2.99 -21.91 8.01
CA VAL A 50 -2.25 -21.23 9.11
C VAL A 50 -1.29 -20.17 8.59
N PHE A 51 -0.65 -20.37 7.44
CA PHE A 51 0.41 -19.48 6.95
C PHE A 51 0.06 -18.72 5.67
N ALA A 52 -0.51 -19.38 4.65
CA ALA A 52 -0.73 -18.76 3.36
C ALA A 52 -1.92 -17.78 3.35
N LEU A 53 -3.04 -18.15 4.00
CA LEU A 53 -4.22 -17.27 4.07
C LEU A 53 -3.96 -15.93 4.80
N PRO A 54 -3.29 -15.91 5.98
CA PRO A 54 -2.98 -14.64 6.65
C PRO A 54 -2.04 -13.75 5.84
N ALA A 55 -1.09 -14.32 5.10
CA ALA A 55 -0.16 -13.55 4.26
C ALA A 55 -0.92 -12.77 3.17
N MET A 56 -1.79 -13.44 2.41
CA MET A 56 -2.59 -12.78 1.36
C MET A 56 -3.52 -11.69 1.91
N LYS A 57 -4.11 -11.90 3.10
CA LYS A 57 -4.96 -10.87 3.72
C LYS A 57 -4.18 -9.64 4.17
N ARG A 58 -2.93 -9.80 4.61
CA ARG A 58 -2.08 -8.67 5.02
C ARG A 58 -1.75 -7.75 3.84
N ASP A 59 -1.51 -8.33 2.66
CA ASP A 59 -1.22 -7.55 1.45
C ASP A 59 -2.45 -6.75 1.00
N GLN A 60 -3.63 -7.37 1.01
CA GLN A 60 -4.90 -6.68 0.71
C GLN A 60 -5.18 -5.55 1.71
N LEU A 61 -5.02 -5.82 3.01
CA LEU A 61 -5.17 -4.80 4.07
C LEU A 61 -4.18 -3.65 3.91
N GLY A 62 -2.96 -3.93 3.45
CA GLY A 62 -1.96 -2.90 3.16
C GLY A 62 -2.41 -1.95 2.05
N LEU A 63 -2.91 -2.51 0.95
CA LEU A 63 -3.44 -1.73 -0.18
C LEU A 63 -4.69 -0.94 0.20
N GLU A 64 -5.63 -1.54 0.94
CA GLU A 64 -6.84 -0.86 1.41
C GLU A 64 -6.50 0.29 2.37
N LYS A 65 -5.57 0.07 3.32
CA LYS A 65 -5.10 1.14 4.21
C LYS A 65 -4.42 2.26 3.44
N ALA A 66 -3.60 1.94 2.45
CA ALA A 66 -2.94 2.95 1.63
C ALA A 66 -3.96 3.81 0.87
N LYS A 67 -4.99 3.19 0.28
CA LYS A 67 -6.10 3.92 -0.37
C LYS A 67 -6.87 4.79 0.62
N TYR A 68 -7.22 4.25 1.79
CA TYR A 68 -7.94 4.99 2.81
C TYR A 68 -7.15 6.20 3.33
N VAL A 69 -5.85 6.04 3.56
CA VAL A 69 -4.98 7.15 3.98
C VAL A 69 -4.91 8.21 2.88
N GLN A 70 -4.73 7.80 1.62
CA GLN A 70 -4.71 8.71 0.48
C GLN A 70 -6.02 9.49 0.32
N GLU A 71 -7.17 8.82 0.42
CA GLU A 71 -8.49 9.47 0.36
C GLU A 71 -8.68 10.45 1.52
N LYS A 72 -8.26 10.07 2.72
CA LYS A 72 -8.33 10.94 3.90
C LYS A 72 -7.43 12.17 3.75
N GLU A 73 -6.21 12.00 3.26
CA GLU A 73 -5.28 13.11 2.98
C GLU A 73 -5.86 14.06 1.92
N LEU A 74 -6.45 13.52 0.86
CA LEU A 74 -7.13 14.32 -0.17
C LEU A 74 -8.29 15.12 0.44
N GLN A 75 -9.13 14.47 1.24
CA GLN A 75 -10.25 15.13 1.90
C GLN A 75 -9.78 16.24 2.86
N GLN A 76 -8.72 15.98 3.63
CA GLN A 76 -8.13 16.99 4.52
C GLN A 76 -7.56 18.17 3.74
N SER A 77 -6.88 17.93 2.62
CA SER A 77 -6.34 18.99 1.78
C SER A 77 -7.44 19.87 1.15
N TYR A 78 -8.59 19.27 0.79
CA TYR A 78 -9.75 20.04 0.35
C TYR A 78 -10.32 20.91 1.46
N VAL A 79 -10.52 20.35 2.66
CA VAL A 79 -11.02 21.12 3.82
C VAL A 79 -10.09 22.29 4.12
N GLN A 80 -8.78 22.06 4.16
CA GLN A 80 -7.80 23.12 4.38
C GLN A 80 -7.88 24.22 3.31
N CYS A 81 -8.04 23.85 2.04
CA CYS A 81 -8.19 24.83 0.95
C CYS A 81 -9.45 25.70 1.13
N VAL A 82 -10.55 25.12 1.62
CA VAL A 82 -11.79 25.86 1.93
C VAL A 82 -11.60 26.80 3.12
N GLU A 83 -10.93 26.33 4.18
CA GLU A 83 -10.61 27.13 5.36
C GLU A 83 -9.72 28.33 5.00
N ASP A 84 -8.67 28.12 4.21
CA ASP A 84 -7.77 29.19 3.73
C ASP A 84 -8.56 30.26 2.92
N ALA A 85 -9.51 29.83 2.09
CA ALA A 85 -10.36 30.74 1.31
C ALA A 85 -11.31 31.56 2.20
N GLU A 86 -11.80 30.97 3.29
CA GLU A 86 -12.66 31.64 4.28
C GLU A 86 -11.83 32.60 5.16
N GLU A 87 -10.60 32.23 5.52
CA GLU A 87 -9.68 33.11 6.21
C GLU A 87 -9.32 34.34 5.37
N GLU A 88 -9.03 34.17 4.07
CA GLU A 88 -8.76 35.31 3.18
C GLU A 88 -9.96 36.25 3.08
N TYR A 89 -11.18 35.68 2.99
CA TYR A 89 -12.42 36.43 2.99
C TYR A 89 -12.57 37.27 4.27
N GLU A 90 -12.43 36.65 5.43
CA GLU A 90 -12.52 37.35 6.71
C GLU A 90 -11.43 38.41 6.88
N SER A 91 -10.19 38.07 6.53
CA SER A 91 -9.04 38.96 6.61
C SER A 91 -9.26 40.21 5.74
N TYR A 92 -9.77 40.03 4.52
CA TYR A 92 -10.09 41.14 3.64
C TYR A 92 -11.16 42.07 4.23
N ILE A 93 -12.20 41.52 4.85
CA ILE A 93 -13.24 42.31 5.52
C ILE A 93 -12.68 43.03 6.75
N LYS A 94 -11.85 42.36 7.55
CA LYS A 94 -11.20 42.94 8.75
C LYS A 94 -10.28 44.11 8.38
N LEU A 95 -9.54 43.99 7.27
CA LEU A 95 -8.62 45.03 6.78
C LEU A 95 -9.33 46.26 6.21
N ASN A 96 -10.51 46.08 5.60
CA ASN A 96 -11.22 47.15 4.88
C ASN A 96 -12.49 47.64 5.60
N GLY A 97 -12.92 46.94 6.65
CA GLY A 97 -14.10 47.25 7.45
C GLY A 97 -13.77 47.96 8.76
N ARG A 98 -14.80 48.16 9.57
CA ARG A 98 -14.71 48.69 10.93
C ARG A 98 -15.45 47.75 11.88
N PRO A 99 -14.94 47.52 13.10
CA PRO A 99 -15.65 46.71 14.08
C PRO A 99 -16.98 47.39 14.45
N VAL A 100 -18.03 46.58 14.63
CA VAL A 100 -19.35 47.05 15.05
C VAL A 100 -19.36 47.30 16.56
N GLU A 101 -19.77 48.49 16.98
CA GLU A 101 -19.85 48.82 18.40
C GLU A 101 -20.78 47.84 19.13
N LYS A 102 -20.34 47.30 20.27
CA LYS A 102 -21.08 46.35 21.12
C LYS A 102 -21.28 44.94 20.54
N GLN A 103 -20.62 44.60 19.43
CA GLN A 103 -20.65 43.24 18.85
C GLN A 103 -19.23 42.72 18.59
N PRO A 104 -18.62 42.00 19.54
CA PRO A 104 -17.27 41.46 19.36
C PRO A 104 -17.24 40.47 18.20
N GLY A 105 -16.28 40.65 17.29
CA GLY A 105 -16.12 39.80 16.10
C GLY A 105 -16.94 40.23 14.87
N ALA A 106 -17.89 41.16 15.01
CA ALA A 106 -18.65 41.68 13.88
C ALA A 106 -17.94 42.88 13.23
N TYR A 107 -17.89 42.88 11.90
CA TYR A 107 -17.31 43.96 11.09
C TYR A 107 -18.38 44.53 10.16
N SER A 108 -18.37 45.84 10.00
CA SER A 108 -19.16 46.57 9.01
C SER A 108 -18.23 47.14 7.95
N ALA A 109 -18.56 46.91 6.69
CA ALA A 109 -17.82 47.45 5.55
C ALA A 109 -18.82 47.91 4.48
N PRO A 110 -18.42 48.84 3.58
CA PRO A 110 -19.22 49.19 2.42
C PRO A 110 -19.52 47.98 1.54
N GLU A 111 -20.64 48.01 0.82
CA GLU A 111 -21.11 46.88 0.00
C GLU A 111 -20.06 46.38 -1.01
N TYR A 112 -19.31 47.29 -1.65
CA TYR A 112 -18.29 46.92 -2.63
C TYR A 112 -17.14 46.08 -2.04
N ILE A 113 -16.86 46.21 -0.73
CA ILE A 113 -15.87 45.38 -0.04
C ILE A 113 -16.40 43.95 0.10
N TRP A 114 -17.65 43.79 0.52
CA TRP A 114 -18.30 42.48 0.60
C TRP A 114 -18.35 41.77 -0.75
N GLN A 115 -18.80 42.48 -1.79
CA GLN A 115 -18.84 41.95 -3.16
C GLN A 115 -17.45 41.51 -3.65
N THR A 116 -16.40 42.28 -3.33
CA THR A 116 -15.03 41.94 -3.71
C THR A 116 -14.52 40.72 -2.92
N ALA A 117 -14.81 40.65 -1.62
CA ALA A 117 -14.47 39.51 -0.77
C ALA A 117 -15.15 38.24 -1.27
N ASP A 118 -16.46 38.29 -1.54
CA ASP A 118 -17.24 37.18 -2.07
C ASP A 118 -16.71 36.68 -3.40
N LYS A 119 -16.37 37.61 -4.31
CA LYS A 119 -15.77 37.26 -5.60
C LYS A 119 -14.45 36.51 -5.43
N LYS A 120 -13.60 36.96 -4.51
CA LYS A 120 -12.31 36.29 -4.21
C LYS A 120 -12.53 34.91 -3.59
N ARG A 121 -13.38 34.81 -2.56
CA ARG A 121 -13.73 33.54 -1.92
C ARG A 121 -14.25 32.54 -2.94
N ASN A 122 -15.21 32.94 -3.78
CA ASN A 122 -15.79 32.06 -4.79
C ASN A 122 -14.76 31.62 -5.84
N ALA A 123 -13.83 32.50 -6.24
CA ALA A 123 -12.74 32.13 -7.14
C ALA A 123 -11.77 31.12 -6.50
N ALA A 124 -11.44 31.31 -5.21
CA ALA A 124 -10.61 30.37 -4.45
C ALA A 124 -11.32 29.02 -4.27
N LEU A 125 -12.61 29.01 -3.92
CA LEU A 125 -13.41 27.79 -3.81
C LEU A 125 -13.53 27.05 -5.16
N ASP A 126 -13.70 27.78 -6.26
CA ASP A 126 -13.70 27.18 -7.60
C ASP A 126 -12.35 26.51 -7.89
N GLN A 127 -11.24 27.16 -7.54
CA GLN A 127 -9.90 26.59 -7.65
C GLN A 127 -9.73 25.33 -6.77
N CYS A 128 -10.15 25.37 -5.51
CA CYS A 128 -10.12 24.20 -4.62
C CYS A 128 -10.93 23.04 -5.21
N SER A 129 -12.12 23.32 -5.75
CA SER A 129 -12.96 22.30 -6.36
C SER A 129 -12.29 21.65 -7.58
N ARG A 130 -11.64 22.45 -8.44
CA ARG A 130 -10.93 21.90 -9.61
C ARG A 130 -9.70 21.08 -9.24
N GLN A 131 -9.02 21.43 -8.15
CA GLN A 131 -7.80 20.74 -7.74
C GLN A 131 -8.06 19.40 -7.06
N TYR A 132 -9.19 19.27 -6.35
CA TYR A 132 -9.46 18.11 -5.47
C TYR A 132 -10.70 17.30 -5.88
N ASN A 133 -11.51 17.75 -6.83
CA ASN A 133 -12.68 17.04 -7.34
C ASN A 133 -12.33 16.41 -8.70
N HIS A 134 -11.65 15.25 -8.66
CA HIS A 134 -11.24 14.45 -9.83
C HIS A 134 -11.89 13.07 -9.82
#